data_AF-A0A7S2G828-F1
#
_entry.id   AF-A0A7S2G828-F1
#
_cell.length_a   1.000
_cell.length_b   1.000
_cell.length_c   1.000
_cell.angle_alpha   90.00
_cell.angle_beta   90.00
_cell.angle_gamma   90.00
#
_symmetry.space_group_name_H-M   'P 1'
#
loop_
_entity.id
_entity.type
_entity.pdbx_description
1 polymer ?
#
loop_
_entity_poly.entity_id
_entity_poly.type
_entity_poly.pdbx_seq_one_letter_code
_entity_poly.pdbx_strand_id
1 'polypeptide(L)'
;GDSRATHPIFEEKGNAGNSALDSPTGGKAVKIGQVEVVTLDSVVMQGSQPPPYIHLVKMDAQGFEGKILEGARGLLASGAVGTWKFEVTAHMLRSHGSSTAAIFRAFLSNGYAIFEVSSQNPLTVAALRRYACSMPTLERDFVATRAAPAQAVGAVSC
;
A
#
# COMPACT_ATOMS: atom_id res chain seq x y z
N GLY A 1 5.09 5.15 -7.03
CA GLY A 1 3.88 5.57 -7.78
C GLY A 1 3.56 4.54 -8.83
N ASP A 2 2.59 4.84 -9.69
CA ASP A 2 2.08 4.01 -10.79
C ASP A 2 2.86 4.22 -12.11
N SER A 3 3.54 5.37 -12.23
CA SER A 3 4.31 5.77 -13.40
C SER A 3 5.48 6.68 -13.01
N ARG A 4 6.38 6.95 -13.96
CA ARG A 4 7.45 7.94 -13.77
C ARG A 4 6.89 9.35 -14.00
N ALA A 5 7.00 10.22 -13.00
CA ALA A 5 6.57 11.60 -13.10
C ALA A 5 7.23 12.49 -12.03
N THR A 6 7.26 13.80 -12.26
CA THR A 6 7.75 14.78 -11.29
C THR A 6 6.56 15.38 -10.55
N HIS A 7 6.60 15.32 -9.22
CA HIS A 7 5.51 15.76 -8.35
C HIS A 7 5.99 16.82 -7.35
N PRO A 8 5.16 17.82 -7.01
CA PRO A 8 5.47 18.72 -5.92
C PRO A 8 5.43 17.98 -4.57
N ILE A 9 6.36 18.32 -3.69
CA ILE A 9 6.40 17.83 -2.32
C ILE A 9 6.20 19.01 -1.35
N PHE A 10 5.44 18.76 -0.30
CA PHE A 10 5.03 19.73 0.70
C PHE A 10 5.43 19.28 2.09
N GLU A 11 5.70 20.22 2.98
CA GLU A 11 5.99 19.99 4.39
C GLU A 11 5.05 20.83 5.26
N GLU A 12 4.57 20.25 6.35
CA GLU A 12 3.86 20.99 7.39
C GLU A 12 4.84 21.58 8.40
N LYS A 13 4.76 22.90 8.61
CA LYS A 13 5.64 23.62 9.52
C LYS A 13 5.50 23.10 10.95
N GLY A 14 6.62 22.69 11.54
CA GLY A 14 6.69 22.22 12.94
C GLY A 14 6.36 20.73 13.12
N ASN A 15 6.22 19.98 12.03
CA ASN A 15 6.04 18.53 12.10
C ASN A 15 7.40 17.80 12.04
N ALA A 16 7.47 16.59 12.61
CA ALA A 16 8.67 15.76 12.72
C ALA A 16 9.08 15.04 11.42
N GLY A 17 8.95 15.68 10.25
CA GLY A 17 9.40 15.15 8.95
C GLY A 17 8.33 14.48 8.08
N ASN A 18 7.04 14.58 8.41
CA ASN A 18 5.93 14.19 7.53
C ASN A 18 5.93 15.06 6.27
N SER A 19 6.05 14.44 5.12
CA SER A 19 6.04 15.11 3.82
C SER A 19 4.86 14.59 3.00
N ALA A 20 4.18 15.49 2.30
CA ALA A 20 3.04 15.15 1.47
C ALA A 20 3.38 15.33 -0.02
N LEU A 21 2.90 14.40 -0.84
CA LEU A 21 3.01 14.45 -2.30
C LEU A 21 1.72 15.04 -2.90
N ASP A 22 1.86 15.88 -3.92
CA ASP A 22 0.76 16.50 -4.69
C ASP A 22 -0.19 17.43 -3.93
N SER A 23 -0.91 16.91 -2.94
CA SER A 23 -1.98 17.60 -2.25
C SER A 23 -1.95 17.25 -0.76
N PRO A 24 -1.39 18.12 0.10
CA PRO A 24 -1.35 17.89 1.53
C PRO A 24 -2.76 17.86 2.12
N THR A 25 -3.00 16.95 3.07
CA THR A 25 -4.29 16.74 3.71
C THR A 25 -4.55 17.65 4.92
N GLY A 26 -3.52 18.38 5.41
CA GLY A 26 -3.61 19.31 6.54
C GLY A 26 -3.40 20.80 6.19
N GLY A 27 -3.92 21.66 7.06
CA GLY A 27 -3.85 23.11 6.89
C GLY A 27 -2.47 23.67 7.28
N LYS A 28 -1.84 24.42 6.36
CA LYS A 28 -0.51 25.09 6.42
C LYS A 28 0.69 24.30 5.89
N ALA A 29 0.47 23.32 5.02
CA ALA A 29 1.56 22.72 4.26
C ALA A 29 2.14 23.72 3.24
N VAL A 30 3.47 23.78 3.16
CA VAL A 30 4.23 24.66 2.25
C VAL A 30 4.95 23.79 1.23
N LYS A 31 4.91 24.17 -0.05
CA LYS A 31 5.69 23.49 -1.08
C LYS A 31 7.17 23.71 -0.82
N ILE A 32 7.92 22.63 -0.60
CA ILE A 32 9.37 22.67 -0.34
C ILE A 32 10.21 22.23 -1.54
N GLY A 33 9.59 21.64 -2.56
CA GLY A 33 10.32 21.26 -3.77
C GLY A 33 9.52 20.42 -4.76
N GLN A 34 10.26 19.63 -5.53
CA GLN A 34 9.74 18.60 -6.42
C GLN A 34 10.56 17.32 -6.23
N VAL A 35 9.91 16.18 -6.42
CA VAL A 35 10.53 14.85 -6.36
C VAL A 35 10.14 14.06 -7.60
N GLU A 36 11.05 13.22 -8.06
CA GLU A 36 10.72 12.20 -9.05
C GLU A 36 10.05 11.02 -8.35
N VAL A 37 8.89 10.63 -8.87
CA VAL A 37 8.20 9.40 -8.51
C VAL A 37 8.46 8.39 -9.61
N VAL A 38 8.77 7.16 -9.21
CA VAL A 38 8.94 6.01 -10.11
C VAL A 38 8.12 4.81 -9.62
N THR A 39 8.06 3.76 -10.44
CA THR A 39 7.41 2.49 -10.08
C THR A 39 8.37 1.59 -9.29
N LEU A 40 7.85 0.79 -8.36
CA LEU A 40 8.69 -0.15 -7.61
C LEU A 40 9.31 -1.20 -8.53
N ASP A 41 8.58 -1.65 -9.55
CA ASP A 41 9.11 -2.56 -10.57
C ASP A 41 10.35 -1.97 -11.25
N SER A 42 10.31 -0.68 -11.60
CA SER A 42 11.46 0.00 -12.22
C SER A 42 12.65 0.17 -11.30
N VAL A 43 12.53 -0.04 -9.99
CA VAL A 43 13.65 0.08 -9.04
C VAL A 43 14.17 -1.30 -8.66
N VAL A 44 13.26 -2.21 -8.34
CA VAL A 44 13.58 -3.49 -7.69
C VAL A 44 13.79 -4.62 -8.70
N MET A 45 13.16 -4.54 -9.86
CA MET A 45 13.24 -5.60 -10.88
C MET A 45 14.31 -5.33 -11.95
N GLN A 46 15.15 -4.30 -11.77
CA GLN A 46 16.26 -4.05 -12.68
C GLN A 46 17.37 -5.09 -12.48
N GLY A 47 17.90 -5.63 -13.58
CA GLY A 47 19.14 -6.41 -13.59
C GLY A 47 19.03 -7.89 -13.21
N SER A 48 17.90 -8.38 -12.70
CA SER A 48 17.70 -9.81 -12.41
C SER A 48 16.24 -10.26 -12.58
N GLN A 49 16.05 -11.44 -13.17
CA GLN A 49 14.77 -12.12 -13.35
C GLN A 49 14.95 -13.59 -12.90
N PRO A 50 14.32 -14.04 -11.79
CA PRO A 50 13.45 -13.26 -10.90
C PRO A 50 14.22 -12.21 -10.08
N PRO A 51 13.55 -11.16 -9.56
CA PRO A 51 14.16 -10.20 -8.64
C PRO A 51 14.64 -10.89 -7.34
N PRO A 52 15.60 -10.30 -6.61
CA PRO A 52 16.11 -10.88 -5.37
C PRO A 52 14.99 -11.00 -4.33
N TYR A 53 15.09 -12.03 -3.47
CA TYR A 53 14.12 -12.23 -2.41
C TYR A 53 14.18 -11.09 -1.38
N ILE A 54 13.00 -10.55 -1.06
CA ILE A 54 12.82 -9.45 -0.09
C ILE A 54 12.01 -10.00 1.07
N HIS A 55 12.61 -10.02 2.25
CA HIS A 55 11.96 -10.53 3.46
C HIS A 55 10.75 -9.68 3.87
N LEU A 56 10.89 -8.36 3.78
CA LEU A 56 9.90 -7.40 4.25
C LEU A 56 9.90 -6.13 3.39
N VAL A 57 8.71 -5.66 3.01
CA VAL A 57 8.49 -4.30 2.51
C VAL A 57 7.58 -3.56 3.50
N LYS A 58 7.95 -2.34 3.89
CA LYS A 58 7.07 -1.41 4.61
C LYS A 58 6.49 -0.41 3.60
N MET A 59 5.18 -0.23 3.61
CA MET A 59 4.46 0.77 2.82
C MET A 59 3.61 1.66 3.75
N ASP A 60 3.85 2.95 3.69
CA ASP A 60 3.24 3.97 4.56
C ASP A 60 3.42 5.29 3.81
N ALA A 61 2.41 5.63 3.00
CA ALA A 61 2.53 6.63 1.94
C ALA A 61 1.29 7.52 1.85
N GLN A 62 0.62 7.77 2.97
CA GLN A 62 -0.44 8.77 3.11
C GLN A 62 -1.56 8.62 2.05
N GLY A 63 -1.98 7.39 1.74
CA GLY A 63 -3.04 7.12 0.77
C GLY A 63 -2.56 6.78 -0.65
N PHE A 64 -1.26 6.87 -0.93
CA PHE A 64 -0.69 6.48 -2.23
C PHE A 64 -0.44 4.98 -2.37
N GLU A 65 -0.81 4.16 -1.38
CA GLU A 65 -0.60 2.70 -1.38
C GLU A 65 -1.15 2.05 -2.65
N GLY A 66 -2.31 2.51 -3.15
CA GLY A 66 -2.92 1.99 -4.38
C GLY A 66 -2.03 2.17 -5.60
N LYS A 67 -1.48 3.38 -5.77
CA LYS A 67 -0.56 3.68 -6.87
C LYS A 67 0.77 2.94 -6.73
N ILE A 68 1.25 2.76 -5.51
CA ILE A 68 2.47 1.98 -5.24
C ILE A 68 2.26 0.53 -5.68
N LEU A 69 1.14 -0.10 -5.29
CA LEU A 69 0.85 -1.48 -5.69
C LEU A 69 0.60 -1.62 -7.21
N GLU A 70 0.03 -0.60 -7.86
CA GLU A 70 -0.07 -0.55 -9.32
C GLU A 70 1.31 -0.51 -10.00
N GLY A 71 2.24 0.30 -9.51
CA GLY A 71 3.63 0.31 -9.99
C GLY A 71 4.48 -0.86 -9.48
N ALA A 72 3.92 -1.77 -8.69
CA ALA A 72 4.60 -2.96 -8.16
C ALA A 72 3.97 -4.26 -8.67
N ARG A 73 3.20 -4.22 -9.76
CA ARG A 73 2.45 -5.38 -10.28
C ARG A 73 3.38 -6.54 -10.63
N GLY A 74 4.51 -6.26 -11.27
CA GLY A 74 5.53 -7.27 -11.58
C GLY A 74 6.16 -7.86 -10.32
N LEU A 75 6.49 -7.01 -9.35
CA LEU A 75 7.08 -7.43 -8.08
C LEU A 75 6.11 -8.30 -7.28
N LEU A 76 4.84 -7.91 -7.18
CA LEU A 76 3.76 -8.69 -6.55
C LEU A 76 3.59 -10.06 -7.22
N ALA A 77 3.53 -10.08 -8.56
CA ALA A 77 3.32 -11.31 -9.33
C ALA A 77 4.53 -12.26 -9.26
N SER A 78 5.76 -11.72 -9.21
CA SER A 78 6.96 -12.54 -8.97
C SER A 78 6.91 -13.23 -7.59
N GLY A 79 6.26 -12.55 -6.65
CA GLY A 79 6.24 -12.80 -5.22
C GLY A 79 7.63 -13.04 -4.61
N ALA A 80 8.63 -12.32 -5.12
CA ALA A 80 9.92 -12.19 -4.47
C ALA A 80 9.82 -11.54 -3.08
N VAL A 81 8.71 -10.87 -2.76
CA VAL A 81 8.46 -10.32 -1.43
C VAL A 81 7.76 -11.34 -0.53
N GLY A 82 8.38 -11.73 0.58
CA GLY A 82 7.79 -12.63 1.56
C GLY A 82 6.64 -11.99 2.34
N THR A 83 6.84 -10.74 2.79
CA THR A 83 5.91 -10.02 3.67
C THR A 83 5.82 -8.54 3.32
N TRP A 84 4.61 -7.99 3.37
CA TRP A 84 4.34 -6.56 3.27
C TRP A 84 3.70 -6.06 4.56
N LYS A 85 4.25 -5.02 5.20
CA LYS A 85 3.53 -4.23 6.22
C LYS A 85 2.99 -2.99 5.54
N PHE A 86 1.70 -2.71 5.68
CA PHE A 86 1.09 -1.54 5.07
C PHE A 86 0.08 -0.87 6.00
N GLU A 87 0.03 0.46 5.93
CA GLU A 87 -1.01 1.25 6.58
C GLU A 87 -2.17 1.48 5.60
N VAL A 88 -3.39 1.47 6.13
CA VAL A 88 -4.61 1.84 5.42
C VAL A 88 -5.23 3.00 6.14
N THR A 89 -5.33 4.14 5.45
CA THR A 89 -6.15 5.27 5.88
C THR A 89 -7.21 5.56 4.82
N ALA A 90 -8.44 5.08 5.07
CA ALA A 90 -9.45 4.92 4.03
C ALA A 90 -9.86 6.23 3.36
N HIS A 91 -9.88 7.35 4.08
CA HIS A 91 -10.17 8.65 3.48
C HIS A 91 -9.06 9.15 2.54
N MET A 92 -7.79 8.92 2.90
CA MET A 92 -6.65 9.29 2.05
C MET A 92 -6.55 8.38 0.82
N LEU A 93 -6.80 7.08 0.97
CA LEU A 93 -6.88 6.17 -0.18
C LEU A 93 -7.90 6.66 -1.21
N ARG A 94 -9.08 7.09 -0.75
CA ARG A 94 -10.13 7.62 -1.64
C ARG A 94 -9.74 8.94 -2.29
N SER A 95 -9.07 9.86 -1.59
CA SER A 95 -8.59 11.10 -2.22
C SER A 95 -7.58 10.85 -3.34
N HIS A 96 -6.93 9.69 -3.34
CA HIS A 96 -6.02 9.24 -4.40
C HIS A 96 -6.61 8.17 -5.34
N GLY A 97 -7.94 8.02 -5.37
CA GLY A 97 -8.63 7.13 -6.32
C GLY A 97 -8.53 5.64 -6.00
N SER A 98 -8.15 5.29 -4.77
CA SER A 98 -8.00 3.91 -4.28
C SER A 98 -9.01 3.57 -3.17
N SER A 99 -8.95 2.34 -2.66
CA SER A 99 -9.76 1.86 -1.54
C SER A 99 -9.07 0.72 -0.80
N THR A 100 -9.46 0.48 0.46
CA THR A 100 -9.01 -0.69 1.22
C THR A 100 -9.29 -2.00 0.48
N ALA A 101 -10.46 -2.11 -0.14
CA ALA A 101 -10.84 -3.28 -0.94
C ALA A 101 -9.88 -3.52 -2.13
N ALA A 102 -9.44 -2.45 -2.81
CA ALA A 102 -8.48 -2.55 -3.91
C ALA A 102 -7.11 -3.03 -3.43
N ILE A 103 -6.61 -2.49 -2.31
CA ILE A 103 -5.35 -2.93 -1.68
C ILE A 103 -5.42 -4.41 -1.29
N PHE A 104 -6.49 -4.81 -0.59
CA PHE A 104 -6.63 -6.20 -0.17
C PHE A 104 -6.74 -7.14 -1.36
N ARG A 105 -7.50 -6.76 -2.40
CA ARG A 105 -7.63 -7.54 -3.63
C ARG A 105 -6.27 -7.74 -4.31
N ALA A 106 -5.43 -6.72 -4.36
CA ALA A 106 -4.09 -6.84 -4.95
C ALA A 106 -3.25 -7.91 -4.23
N PHE A 107 -3.24 -7.92 -2.89
CA PHE A 107 -2.52 -8.95 -2.13
C PHE A 107 -3.13 -10.35 -2.27
N LEU A 108 -4.45 -10.47 -2.07
CA LEU A 108 -5.14 -11.76 -2.14
C LEU A 108 -4.98 -12.41 -3.53
N SER A 109 -5.07 -11.62 -4.60
CA SER A 109 -4.93 -12.12 -5.98
C SER A 109 -3.52 -12.58 -6.31
N ASN A 110 -2.51 -12.18 -5.52
CA ASN A 110 -1.11 -12.58 -5.68
C ASN A 110 -0.66 -13.61 -4.62
N GLY A 111 -1.62 -14.28 -3.96
CA GLY A 111 -1.34 -15.40 -3.06
C GLY A 111 -0.83 -14.99 -1.67
N TYR A 112 -1.10 -13.75 -1.24
CA TYR A 112 -0.84 -13.33 0.14
C TYR A 112 -2.08 -13.52 1.00
N ALA A 113 -1.87 -13.87 2.28
CA ALA A 113 -2.91 -13.74 3.30
C ALA A 113 -2.67 -12.48 4.14
N ILE A 114 -3.75 -11.82 4.53
CA ILE A 114 -3.75 -10.56 5.27
C ILE A 114 -4.04 -10.82 6.75
N PHE A 115 -3.28 -10.13 7.61
CA PHE A 115 -3.31 -10.19 9.06
C PHE A 115 -3.46 -8.77 9.61
N GLU A 116 -4.08 -8.64 10.78
CA GLU A 116 -3.82 -7.50 11.65
C GLU A 116 -2.44 -7.66 12.29
N VAL A 117 -1.71 -6.56 12.51
CA VAL A 117 -0.33 -6.58 13.07
C VAL A 117 -0.25 -7.33 14.41
N SER A 118 -1.30 -7.25 15.23
CA SER A 118 -1.38 -7.91 16.54
C SER A 118 -1.84 -9.37 16.47
N SER A 119 -2.19 -9.89 15.29
CA SER A 119 -2.76 -11.22 15.11
C SER A 119 -1.73 -12.20 14.53
N GLN A 120 -1.66 -13.39 15.11
CA GLN A 120 -0.92 -14.52 14.54
C GLN A 120 -1.74 -15.28 13.48
N ASN A 121 -3.04 -15.03 13.42
CA ASN A 121 -3.95 -15.69 12.48
C ASN A 121 -4.34 -14.75 11.33
N PRO A 122 -4.49 -15.27 10.10
CA PRO A 122 -5.03 -14.49 9.00
C PRO A 122 -6.43 -13.98 9.33
N LEU A 123 -6.79 -12.83 8.78
CA LEU A 123 -8.15 -12.29 8.88
C LEU A 123 -9.19 -13.30 8.38
N THR A 124 -10.31 -13.40 9.07
CA THR A 124 -11.44 -14.20 8.58
C THR A 124 -12.09 -13.50 7.38
N VAL A 125 -12.85 -14.25 6.57
CA VAL A 125 -13.63 -13.66 5.45
C VAL A 125 -14.53 -12.51 5.93
N ALA A 126 -15.16 -12.67 7.10
CA ALA A 126 -16.00 -11.63 7.69
C ALA A 126 -15.18 -10.38 8.08
N ALA A 127 -13.98 -10.55 8.64
CA ALA A 127 -13.10 -9.45 8.99
C ALA A 127 -12.54 -8.74 7.74
N LEU A 128 -12.11 -9.50 6.73
CA LEU A 128 -11.69 -8.97 5.43
C LEU A 128 -12.78 -8.09 4.82
N ARG A 129 -14.01 -8.60 4.74
CA ARG A 129 -15.16 -7.85 4.20
C ARG A 129 -15.45 -6.60 5.02
N ARG A 130 -15.44 -6.71 6.34
CA ARG A 130 -15.66 -5.57 7.24
C ARG A 130 -14.64 -4.46 6.98
N TYR A 131 -13.35 -4.76 6.93
CA TYR A 131 -12.32 -3.75 6.67
C TYR A 131 -12.34 -3.22 5.24
N ALA A 132 -12.50 -4.10 4.25
CA ALA A 132 -12.58 -3.72 2.84
C ALA A 132 -13.73 -2.73 2.58
N CYS A 133 -14.88 -2.94 3.24
CA CYS A 133 -16.08 -2.13 3.08
C CYS A 133 -16.28 -1.10 4.19
N SER A 134 -15.27 -0.87 5.04
CA SER A 134 -15.37 0.09 6.14
C SER A 134 -15.56 1.52 5.63
N MET A 135 -16.29 2.30 6.43
CA MET A 135 -16.56 3.73 6.26
C MET A 135 -15.28 4.59 6.37
N PRO A 136 -15.32 5.92 6.11
CA PRO A 136 -14.15 6.78 5.94
C PRO A 136 -13.06 6.78 7.02
N THR A 137 -13.38 6.30 8.21
CA THR A 137 -12.60 6.46 9.43
C THR A 137 -11.63 5.30 9.71
N LEU A 138 -11.52 4.31 8.81
CA LEU A 138 -10.56 3.23 8.99
C LEU A 138 -9.13 3.78 8.85
N GLU A 139 -8.36 3.68 9.92
CA GLU A 139 -6.93 3.95 10.01
C GLU A 139 -6.27 2.81 10.78
N ARG A 140 -5.62 1.90 10.06
CA ARG A 140 -5.11 0.63 10.60
C ARG A 140 -3.90 0.12 9.82
N ASP A 141 -3.02 -0.54 10.55
CA ASP A 141 -1.92 -1.32 9.98
C ASP A 141 -2.29 -2.79 9.76
N PHE A 142 -1.80 -3.32 8.65
CA PHE A 142 -1.95 -4.72 8.27
C PHE A 142 -0.62 -5.32 7.81
N VAL A 143 -0.59 -6.64 7.78
CA VAL A 143 0.50 -7.42 7.22
C VAL A 143 -0.06 -8.36 6.15
N ALA A 144 0.61 -8.48 5.00
CA ALA A 144 0.31 -9.46 3.97
C ALA A 144 1.50 -10.41 3.79
N THR A 145 1.30 -11.72 4.02
CA THR A 145 2.37 -12.74 4.02
C THR A 145 2.06 -13.88 3.06
N ARG A 146 3.06 -14.32 2.29
CA ARG A 146 2.90 -15.33 1.22
C ARG A 146 2.83 -16.78 1.71
N ALA A 147 3.26 -17.04 2.95
CA ALA A 147 3.35 -18.40 3.51
C ALA A 147 2.06 -18.91 4.20
N ALA A 148 1.00 -18.11 4.21
CA ALA A 148 -0.26 -18.47 4.86
C ALA A 148 -1.24 -19.11 3.86
N PRO A 149 -2.18 -19.96 4.34
CA PRO A 149 -3.18 -20.57 3.46
C PRO A 149 -3.90 -19.49 2.64
N ALA A 150 -4.10 -19.77 1.35
CA ALA A 150 -4.70 -18.81 0.42
C ALA A 150 -6.08 -18.37 0.93
N GLN A 151 -6.24 -17.07 1.18
CA GLN A 151 -7.53 -16.47 1.50
C GLN A 151 -8.30 -16.16 0.22
N ALA A 152 -9.63 -16.36 0.25
CA ALA A 152 -10.47 -16.17 -0.93
C ALA A 152 -10.56 -14.70 -1.36
N VAL A 153 -10.17 -14.41 -2.60
CA VAL A 153 -10.27 -13.06 -3.22
C VAL A 153 -11.72 -12.53 -3.20
N GLY A 154 -12.72 -13.42 -3.25
CA GLY A 154 -14.15 -13.06 -3.16
C GLY A 154 -14.56 -12.42 -1.83
N ALA A 155 -13.72 -12.48 -0.79
CA ALA A 155 -13.99 -11.90 0.52
C ALA A 155 -13.99 -10.36 0.55
N VAL A 156 -13.49 -9.69 -0.50
CA VAL A 156 -13.31 -8.22 -0.54
C VAL A 156 -14.21 -7.52 -1.57
N SER A 157 -15.42 -8.04 -1.75
CA SER A 157 -16.47 -7.36 -2.54
C SER A 157 -17.31 -6.45 -1.64
N CYS A 158 -17.29 -5.17 -2.02
CA CYS A 158 -18.17 -4.10 -1.61
C CYS A 158 -18.84 -3.59 -2.90
#